data_AF-D3D499-F1
#
_entry.id   AF-D3D499-F1
#
_cell.length_a   1.000
_cell.length_b   1.000
_cell.length_c   1.000
_cell.angle_alpha   90.00
_cell.angle_beta   90.00
_cell.angle_gamma   90.00
#
_symmetry.space_group_name_H-M   'P 1'
#
loop_
_entity.id
_entity.type
_entity.pdbx_description
1 polymer ?
#
loop_
_entity_poly.entity_id
_entity_poly.type
_entity_poly.pdbx_seq_one_letter_code
_entity_poly.pdbx_strand_id
1 'polypeptide(L)'
;MSAPEALRAELRGRTSKQQIASCLARTTRRGDDIELRATVRALRCAAERIQTLTTEARELEKEIDLLVQAMAPELLALVGVGPISTAQVLVGWSHRGRFRSDAAFAAFAGAAPIPASSRLTTRHRLNRAGDRQLSRALHTVVPVQARADPATRAYIAKRSAEGEVLPRRAALPQARRRPPGVQAPRTPGTISRARQPGTQGGLT
;
A
#
# COMPACT_ATOMS: atom_id res chain seq x y z
N MET A 1 3.89 -26.45 -16.07
CA MET A 1 2.88 -27.21 -15.30
C MET A 1 3.53 -28.52 -14.79
N SER A 2 4.51 -28.43 -13.88
CA SER A 2 5.58 -29.47 -13.79
C SER A 2 5.72 -30.20 -12.44
N ALA A 3 4.85 -29.96 -11.46
CA ALA A 3 4.94 -30.68 -10.18
C ALA A 3 4.11 -31.99 -10.23
N PRO A 4 4.57 -33.11 -9.64
CA PRO A 4 3.81 -34.37 -9.57
C PRO A 4 2.39 -34.18 -9.01
N GLU A 5 1.39 -34.91 -9.51
CA GLU A 5 -0.02 -34.74 -9.09
C GLU A 5 -0.22 -34.97 -7.60
N ALA A 6 0.41 -36.01 -7.03
CA ALA A 6 0.32 -36.31 -5.61
C ALA A 6 0.77 -35.11 -4.73
N LEU A 7 1.84 -34.44 -5.15
CA LEU A 7 2.38 -33.27 -4.47
C LEU A 7 1.44 -32.06 -4.56
N ARG A 8 0.80 -31.87 -5.71
CA ARG A 8 -0.19 -30.80 -5.89
C ARG A 8 -1.46 -31.07 -5.11
N ALA A 9 -1.95 -32.30 -5.11
CA ALA A 9 -3.13 -32.71 -4.35
C ALA A 9 -2.96 -32.45 -2.85
N GLU A 10 -1.79 -32.73 -2.29
CA GLU A 10 -1.52 -32.54 -0.86
C GLU A 10 -1.51 -31.06 -0.42
N LEU A 11 -1.12 -30.15 -1.33
CA LEU A 11 -1.07 -28.71 -1.06
C LEU A 11 -2.40 -28.01 -1.33
N ARG A 12 -3.30 -28.61 -2.11
CA ARG A 12 -4.64 -28.06 -2.39
C ARG A 12 -5.46 -27.98 -1.10
N GLY A 13 -6.27 -26.93 -0.98
CA GLY A 13 -7.14 -26.71 0.18
C GLY A 13 -6.43 -26.20 1.46
N ARG A 14 -5.08 -26.21 1.51
CA ARG A 14 -4.32 -25.61 2.61
C ARG A 14 -4.23 -24.09 2.48
N THR A 15 -4.20 -23.39 3.60
CA THR A 15 -3.89 -21.94 3.62
C THR A 15 -2.47 -21.67 3.15
N SER A 16 -2.17 -20.47 2.64
CA SER A 16 -0.81 -20.12 2.19
C SER A 16 0.24 -20.35 3.28
N LYS A 17 -0.08 -20.04 4.54
CA LYS A 17 0.81 -20.30 5.69
C LYS A 17 1.09 -21.80 5.88
N GLN A 18 0.06 -22.63 5.79
CA GLN A 18 0.21 -24.09 5.89
C GLN A 18 0.97 -24.67 4.70
N GLN A 19 0.75 -24.15 3.49
CA GLN A 19 1.47 -24.55 2.28
C GLN A 19 2.97 -24.26 2.43
N ILE A 20 3.34 -23.04 2.85
CA ILE A 20 4.74 -22.65 3.09
C ILE A 20 5.38 -23.58 4.13
N ALA A 21 4.74 -23.76 5.28
CA ALA A 21 5.25 -24.65 6.33
C ALA A 21 5.42 -26.09 5.83
N SER A 22 4.45 -26.60 5.05
CA SER A 22 4.51 -27.94 4.46
C SER A 22 5.69 -28.06 3.49
N CYS A 23 5.91 -27.06 2.63
CA CYS A 23 7.04 -27.06 1.70
C CYS A 23 8.39 -27.03 2.43
N LEU A 24 8.52 -26.22 3.49
CA LEU A 24 9.75 -26.12 4.30
C LEU A 24 10.08 -27.43 5.03
N ALA A 25 9.07 -28.16 5.51
CA ALA A 25 9.26 -29.41 6.24
C ALA A 25 9.64 -30.60 5.34
N ARG A 26 9.52 -30.48 4.01
CA ARG A 26 9.80 -31.60 3.09
C ARG A 26 11.28 -31.95 3.04
N THR A 27 11.59 -33.23 3.08
CA THR A 27 12.94 -33.76 2.91
C THR A 27 12.96 -34.78 1.78
N THR A 28 14.08 -34.89 1.08
CA THR A 28 14.31 -35.93 0.07
C THR A 28 15.50 -36.78 0.47
N ARG A 29 15.49 -38.05 0.04
CA ARG A 29 16.55 -39.03 0.25
C ARG A 29 17.36 -39.19 -1.02
N ARG A 30 18.59 -39.72 -0.92
CA ARG A 30 19.48 -39.93 -2.08
C ARG A 30 18.90 -40.90 -3.11
N GLY A 31 18.10 -41.87 -2.67
CA GLY A 31 17.43 -42.86 -3.55
C GLY A 31 16.11 -42.40 -4.15
N ASP A 32 15.65 -41.18 -3.84
CA ASP A 32 14.43 -40.64 -4.46
C ASP A 32 14.71 -40.26 -5.92
N ASP A 33 13.67 -40.34 -6.75
CA ASP A 33 13.70 -39.90 -8.14
C ASP A 33 14.21 -38.45 -8.29
N ILE A 34 14.96 -38.20 -9.36
CA ILE A 34 15.62 -36.93 -9.60
C ILE A 34 14.62 -35.79 -9.82
N GLU A 35 13.49 -36.06 -10.49
CA GLU A 35 12.45 -35.05 -10.73
C GLU A 35 11.74 -34.67 -9.42
N LEU A 36 11.44 -35.66 -8.58
CA LEU A 36 10.90 -35.43 -7.24
C LEU A 36 11.86 -34.58 -6.40
N ARG A 37 13.16 -34.91 -6.43
CA ARG A 37 14.20 -34.17 -5.71
C ARG A 37 14.31 -32.71 -6.17
N ALA A 38 14.33 -32.48 -7.47
CA ALA A 38 14.39 -31.13 -8.04
C ALA A 38 13.13 -30.33 -7.68
N THR A 39 11.95 -30.96 -7.76
CA THR A 39 10.67 -30.31 -7.42
C THR A 39 10.61 -29.91 -5.96
N VAL A 40 10.96 -30.80 -5.03
CA VAL A 40 10.99 -30.49 -3.59
C VAL A 40 12.00 -29.38 -3.29
N ARG A 41 13.17 -29.40 -3.93
CA ARG A 41 14.16 -28.32 -3.79
C ARG A 41 13.59 -26.97 -4.23
N ALA A 42 12.96 -26.91 -5.39
CA ALA A 42 12.34 -25.68 -5.90
C ALA A 42 11.22 -25.16 -4.97
N LEU A 43 10.37 -26.06 -4.46
CA LEU A 43 9.32 -25.70 -3.50
C LEU A 43 9.87 -25.15 -2.19
N ARG A 44 10.94 -25.76 -1.66
CA ARG A 44 11.62 -25.27 -0.45
C ARG A 44 12.22 -23.89 -0.68
N CYS A 45 12.96 -23.69 -1.76
CA CYS A 45 13.57 -22.38 -2.06
C CYS A 45 12.50 -21.28 -2.22
N ALA A 46 11.37 -21.58 -2.86
CA ALA A 46 10.26 -20.64 -2.96
C ALA A 46 9.65 -20.34 -1.58
N ALA A 47 9.44 -21.36 -0.74
CA ALA A 47 8.88 -21.21 0.59
C ALA A 47 9.80 -20.41 1.55
N GLU A 48 11.11 -20.68 1.48
CA GLU A 48 12.15 -19.92 2.21
C GLU A 48 12.12 -18.44 1.81
N ARG A 49 12.11 -18.15 0.49
CA ARG A 49 12.04 -16.78 -0.02
C ARG A 49 10.75 -16.06 0.39
N ILE A 50 9.61 -16.75 0.35
CA ILE A 50 8.34 -16.17 0.81
C ILE A 50 8.43 -15.82 2.29
N GLN A 51 9.00 -16.70 3.12
CA GLN A 51 9.14 -16.44 4.55
C GLN A 51 10.03 -15.22 4.81
N THR A 52 11.21 -15.15 4.19
CA THR A 52 12.13 -14.01 4.32
C THR A 52 11.45 -12.70 3.92
N LEU A 53 10.88 -12.64 2.72
CA LEU A 53 10.24 -11.42 2.20
C LEU A 53 9.00 -11.03 3.02
N THR A 54 8.29 -12.00 3.60
CA THR A 54 7.15 -11.71 4.48
C THR A 54 7.61 -11.07 5.79
N THR A 55 8.73 -11.53 6.35
CA THR A 55 9.31 -10.94 7.56
C THR A 55 9.79 -9.52 7.28
N GLU A 56 10.57 -9.33 6.22
CA GLU A 56 11.08 -8.01 5.81
C GLU A 56 9.94 -7.04 5.52
N ALA A 57 8.91 -7.47 4.79
CA ALA A 57 7.73 -6.64 4.52
C ALA A 57 7.03 -6.19 5.82
N ARG A 58 6.91 -7.08 6.82
CA ARG A 58 6.29 -6.73 8.11
C ARG A 58 7.14 -5.76 8.93
N GLU A 59 8.46 -5.86 8.82
CA GLU A 59 9.38 -4.92 9.48
C GLU A 59 9.25 -3.53 8.85
N LEU A 60 9.30 -3.46 7.52
CA LEU A 60 9.07 -2.23 6.77
C LEU A 60 7.68 -1.63 7.01
N GLU A 61 6.63 -2.45 7.11
CA GLU A 61 5.28 -1.97 7.45
C GLU A 61 5.25 -1.29 8.82
N LYS A 62 5.99 -1.80 9.81
CA LYS A 62 6.11 -1.17 11.14
C LYS A 62 6.88 0.14 11.08
N GLU A 63 7.97 0.20 10.32
CA GLU A 63 8.72 1.45 10.14
C GLU A 63 7.87 2.51 9.46
N ILE A 64 7.12 2.14 8.42
CA ILE A 64 6.18 3.02 7.75
C ILE A 64 5.14 3.53 8.75
N ASP A 65 4.57 2.66 9.59
CA ASP A 65 3.59 3.03 10.62
C ASP A 65 4.11 4.12 11.55
N LEU A 66 5.33 3.94 12.07
CA LEU A 66 5.97 4.96 12.92
C LEU A 66 6.14 6.30 12.20
N LEU A 67 6.57 6.27 10.94
CA LEU A 67 6.77 7.49 10.15
C LEU A 67 5.44 8.20 9.87
N VAL A 68 4.40 7.47 9.46
CA VAL A 68 3.10 8.08 9.15
C VAL A 68 2.39 8.59 10.40
N GLN A 69 2.56 7.92 11.54
CA GLN A 69 2.03 8.39 12.83
C GLN A 69 2.65 9.73 13.24
N ALA A 70 3.95 9.93 12.94
CA ALA A 70 4.62 11.21 13.20
C ALA A 70 4.24 12.31 12.19
N MET A 71 4.02 11.94 10.92
CA MET A 71 3.82 12.92 9.84
C MET A 71 2.37 13.36 9.64
N ALA A 72 1.40 12.44 9.79
CA ALA A 72 -0.01 12.69 9.51
C ALA A 72 -0.95 11.88 10.42
N PRO A 73 -0.86 12.06 11.75
CA PRO A 73 -1.73 11.36 12.71
C PRO A 73 -3.23 11.61 12.45
N GLU A 74 -3.59 12.77 11.90
CA GLU A 74 -4.96 13.11 11.54
C GLU A 74 -5.54 12.23 10.43
N LEU A 75 -4.70 11.70 9.53
CA LEU A 75 -5.17 10.79 8.47
C LEU A 75 -5.44 9.40 9.04
N LEU A 76 -4.62 8.95 10.00
CA LEU A 76 -4.83 7.67 10.69
C LEU A 76 -6.04 7.70 11.62
N ALA A 77 -6.44 8.89 12.09
CA ALA A 77 -7.69 9.06 12.85
C ALA A 77 -8.95 8.87 11.99
N LEU A 78 -8.84 8.85 10.66
CA LEU A 78 -9.97 8.62 9.77
C LEU A 78 -10.35 7.13 9.73
N VAL A 79 -11.65 6.88 9.78
CA VAL A 79 -12.20 5.52 9.73
C VAL A 79 -11.72 4.78 8.47
N GLY A 80 -11.20 3.58 8.67
CA GLY A 80 -10.77 2.70 7.58
C GLY A 80 -9.47 3.09 6.89
N VAL A 81 -8.78 4.14 7.36
CA VAL A 81 -7.47 4.55 6.84
C VAL A 81 -6.37 3.88 7.67
N GLY A 82 -5.57 3.03 7.01
CA GLY A 82 -4.43 2.36 7.63
C GLY A 82 -3.08 3.00 7.27
N PRO A 83 -1.98 2.51 7.87
CA PRO A 83 -0.64 3.08 7.69
C PRO A 83 -0.17 3.13 6.24
N ILE A 84 -0.36 2.02 5.51
CA ILE A 84 0.03 1.92 4.10
C ILE A 84 -0.80 2.85 3.21
N SER A 85 -2.11 2.96 3.45
CA SER A 85 -2.95 3.90 2.70
C SER A 85 -2.54 5.35 2.95
N THR A 86 -2.23 5.69 4.21
CA THR A 86 -1.70 7.01 4.58
C THR A 86 -0.37 7.29 3.88
N ALA A 87 0.56 6.34 3.90
CA ALA A 87 1.84 6.48 3.21
C ALA A 87 1.66 6.73 1.71
N GLN A 88 0.74 6.01 1.04
CA GLN A 88 0.43 6.23 -0.38
C GLN A 88 -0.16 7.61 -0.64
N VAL A 89 -1.03 8.12 0.24
CA VAL A 89 -1.57 9.48 0.13
C VAL A 89 -0.45 10.51 0.29
N LEU A 90 0.46 10.33 1.25
CA LEU A 90 1.58 11.23 1.48
C LEU A 90 2.57 11.25 0.29
N VAL A 91 2.92 10.09 -0.27
CA VAL A 91 3.77 9.98 -1.47
C VAL A 91 3.07 10.58 -2.70
N GLY A 92 1.79 10.27 -2.88
CA GLY A 92 0.97 10.78 -3.98
C GLY A 92 0.81 12.31 -3.91
N TRP A 93 0.70 12.87 -2.71
CA TRP A 93 0.67 14.32 -2.49
C TRP A 93 2.06 14.96 -2.67
N SER A 94 3.10 14.33 -2.14
CA SER A 94 4.50 14.77 -2.11
C SER A 94 4.75 16.07 -1.35
N HIS A 95 4.24 17.22 -1.82
CA HIS A 95 4.48 18.53 -1.22
C HIS A 95 3.34 19.51 -1.48
N ARG A 96 3.30 20.57 -0.67
CA ARG A 96 2.31 21.64 -0.79
C ARG A 96 2.48 22.38 -2.12
N GLY A 97 1.40 22.55 -2.87
CA GLY A 97 1.41 23.25 -4.16
C GLY A 97 1.52 22.34 -5.39
N ARG A 98 1.78 21.03 -5.22
CA ARG A 98 1.80 20.08 -6.35
C ARG A 98 0.47 20.05 -7.12
N PHE A 99 -0.65 20.10 -6.41
CA PHE A 99 -1.99 20.11 -7.00
C PHE A 99 -2.66 21.47 -6.80
N ARG A 100 -3.24 21.98 -7.90
CA ARG A 100 -3.94 23.27 -7.95
C ARG A 100 -5.37 23.19 -7.38
N SER A 101 -5.93 21.98 -7.27
CA SER A 101 -7.25 21.72 -6.73
C SER A 101 -7.42 20.26 -6.31
N ASP A 102 -8.43 20.00 -5.49
CA ASP A 102 -8.81 18.64 -5.07
C ASP A 102 -9.25 17.78 -6.27
N ALA A 103 -9.87 18.41 -7.29
CA ALA A 103 -10.21 17.73 -8.54
C ALA A 103 -8.98 17.27 -9.32
N ALA A 104 -7.90 18.07 -9.33
CA ALA A 104 -6.64 17.67 -9.95
C ALA A 104 -5.99 16.48 -9.22
N PHE A 105 -6.07 16.45 -7.88
CA PHE A 105 -5.62 15.32 -7.10
C PHE A 105 -6.48 14.08 -7.34
N ALA A 106 -7.80 14.20 -7.39
CA ALA A 106 -8.71 13.10 -7.70
C ALA A 106 -8.48 12.54 -9.13
N ALA A 107 -8.16 13.40 -10.09
CA ALA A 107 -7.77 12.98 -11.44
C ALA A 107 -6.43 12.24 -11.42
N PHE A 108 -5.43 12.72 -10.68
CA PHE A 108 -4.15 12.04 -10.49
C PHE A 108 -4.32 10.67 -9.82
N ALA A 109 -5.15 10.57 -8.79
CA ALA A 109 -5.49 9.31 -8.12
C ALA A 109 -6.33 8.36 -9.00
N GLY A 110 -6.73 8.77 -10.20
CA GLY A 110 -7.62 8.02 -11.08
C GLY A 110 -9.03 7.81 -10.51
N ALA A 111 -9.41 8.57 -9.48
CA ALA A 111 -10.72 8.53 -8.84
C ALA A 111 -11.75 9.38 -9.60
N ALA A 112 -11.31 10.43 -10.30
CA ALA A 112 -12.17 11.24 -11.15
C ALA A 112 -12.46 10.52 -12.50
N PRO A 113 -13.74 10.34 -12.88
CA PRO A 113 -14.09 9.84 -14.19
C PRO A 113 -13.71 10.85 -15.29
N ILE A 114 -13.29 10.34 -16.46
CA ILE A 114 -12.96 11.18 -17.61
C ILE A 114 -14.21 11.32 -18.49
N PRO A 115 -14.63 12.55 -18.86
CA PRO A 115 -15.72 12.74 -19.80
C PRO A 115 -15.33 12.14 -21.15
N ALA A 116 -16.23 11.32 -21.70
CA ALA A 116 -16.13 10.70 -23.00
C ALA A 116 -17.41 11.01 -23.77
N SER A 117 -17.63 12.29 -24.06
CA SER A 117 -18.83 12.78 -24.74
C SER A 117 -18.51 13.26 -26.16
N SER A 118 -19.24 12.74 -27.15
CA SER A 118 -19.58 13.50 -28.36
C SER A 118 -20.92 14.19 -28.10
N ARG A 119 -21.14 15.37 -28.70
CA ARG A 119 -22.11 16.46 -28.40
C ARG A 119 -23.55 16.13 -27.94
N LEU A 120 -24.00 14.87 -27.88
CA LEU A 120 -25.34 14.47 -27.45
C LEU A 120 -25.41 13.41 -26.33
N THR A 121 -24.30 12.76 -25.94
CA THR A 121 -24.32 11.75 -24.86
C THR A 121 -23.20 11.97 -23.85
N THR A 122 -23.57 12.20 -22.59
CA THR A 122 -22.61 12.31 -21.48
C THR A 122 -22.27 10.92 -20.96
N ARG A 123 -21.20 10.33 -21.51
CA ARG A 123 -20.61 9.09 -20.98
C ARG A 123 -19.32 9.42 -20.24
N HIS A 124 -19.05 8.61 -19.21
CA HIS A 124 -17.86 8.74 -18.39
C HIS A 124 -17.05 7.45 -18.50
N ARG A 125 -15.74 7.56 -18.75
CA ARG A 125 -14.82 6.42 -18.73
C ARG A 125 -13.94 6.44 -17.49
N LEU A 126 -13.56 5.26 -17.03
CA LEU A 126 -12.60 5.12 -15.93
C LEU A 126 -11.23 5.67 -16.34
N ASN A 127 -10.64 6.51 -15.47
CA ASN A 127 -9.25 6.93 -15.64
C ASN A 127 -8.29 5.75 -15.36
N ARG A 128 -7.54 5.32 -16.38
CA ARG A 128 -6.53 4.26 -16.26
C ARG A 128 -5.09 4.80 -16.12
N ALA A 129 -4.89 6.09 -16.38
CA ALA A 129 -3.57 6.73 -16.40
C ALA A 129 -3.15 7.31 -15.03
N GLY A 130 -4.06 7.34 -14.05
CA GLY A 130 -3.77 7.78 -12.69
C GLY A 130 -2.89 6.80 -11.90
N ASP A 131 -2.40 7.27 -10.75
CA ASP A 131 -1.62 6.48 -9.80
C ASP A 131 -2.45 5.29 -9.29
N ARG A 132 -2.03 4.09 -9.68
CA ARG A 132 -2.73 2.84 -9.37
C ARG A 132 -2.64 2.47 -7.89
N GLN A 133 -1.55 2.81 -7.22
CA GLN A 133 -1.37 2.50 -5.80
C GLN A 133 -2.26 3.41 -4.95
N LEU A 134 -2.27 4.71 -5.27
CA LEU A 134 -3.19 5.65 -4.65
C LEU A 134 -4.65 5.28 -4.92
N SER A 135 -5.00 4.94 -6.17
CA SER A 135 -6.34 4.47 -6.54
C SER A 135 -6.76 3.23 -5.74
N ARG A 136 -5.85 2.26 -5.57
CA ARG A 136 -6.08 1.05 -4.77
C ARG A 136 -6.25 1.37 -3.28
N ALA A 137 -5.47 2.29 -2.74
CA ALA A 137 -5.61 2.75 -1.35
C ALA A 137 -7.00 3.35 -1.13
N LEU A 138 -7.44 4.26 -2.01
CA LEU A 138 -8.79 4.83 -1.95
C LEU A 138 -9.88 3.76 -2.07
N HIS A 139 -9.73 2.81 -3.00
CA HIS A 139 -10.68 1.71 -3.15
C HIS A 139 -10.79 0.82 -1.90
N THR A 140 -9.74 0.74 -1.09
CA THR A 140 -9.72 -0.07 0.14
C THR A 140 -10.39 0.67 1.29
N VAL A 141 -10.13 1.98 1.41
CA VAL A 141 -10.67 2.85 2.48
C VAL A 141 -12.18 3.09 2.32
N VAL A 142 -12.61 3.41 1.09
CA VAL A 142 -13.98 3.89 0.82
C VAL A 142 -15.08 2.92 1.26
N PRO A 143 -15.01 1.59 0.99
CA PRO A 143 -16.03 0.66 1.46
C PRO A 143 -16.12 0.56 2.99
N VAL A 144 -15.00 0.74 3.70
CA VAL A 144 -14.99 0.76 5.16
C VAL A 144 -15.68 2.01 5.67
N GLN A 145 -15.35 3.18 5.11
CA GLN A 145 -16.01 4.45 5.43
C GLN A 145 -17.50 4.43 5.13
N ALA A 146 -17.91 3.91 3.97
CA ALA A 146 -19.32 3.81 3.60
C ALA A 146 -20.15 2.96 4.58
N ARG A 147 -19.51 1.98 5.24
CA ARG A 147 -20.16 1.10 6.23
C ARG A 147 -20.12 1.69 7.64
N ALA A 148 -19.01 2.28 8.05
CA ALA A 148 -18.73 2.60 9.44
C ALA A 148 -18.82 4.11 9.77
N ASP A 149 -18.69 5.01 8.80
CA ASP A 149 -18.80 6.46 9.01
C ASP A 149 -20.19 7.01 8.62
N PRO A 150 -21.00 7.49 9.59
CA PRO A 150 -22.33 8.04 9.31
C PRO A 150 -22.31 9.21 8.33
N ALA A 151 -21.29 10.06 8.37
CA ALA A 151 -21.18 11.23 7.49
C ALA A 151 -20.95 10.82 6.04
N THR A 152 -20.04 9.87 5.79
CA THR A 152 -19.82 9.30 4.47
C THR A 152 -21.06 8.59 3.93
N ARG A 153 -21.78 7.85 4.77
CA ARG A 153 -23.03 7.20 4.37
C ARG A 153 -24.11 8.20 3.96
N ALA A 154 -24.29 9.27 4.73
CA ALA A 154 -25.23 10.34 4.39
C ALA A 154 -24.84 11.05 3.08
N TYR A 155 -23.55 11.30 2.87
CA TYR A 155 -23.03 11.86 1.63
C TYR A 155 -23.32 10.96 0.42
N ILE A 156 -23.03 9.66 0.52
CA ILE A 156 -23.30 8.69 -0.55
C ILE A 156 -24.80 8.65 -0.85
N ALA A 157 -25.66 8.57 0.17
CA ALA A 157 -27.10 8.54 0.01
C ALA A 157 -27.64 9.80 -0.71
N LYS A 158 -27.14 10.99 -0.33
CA LYS A 158 -27.47 12.25 -0.99
C LYS A 158 -27.08 12.23 -2.48
N ARG A 159 -25.85 11.82 -2.80
CA ARG A 159 -25.36 11.77 -4.18
C ARG A 159 -26.09 10.73 -5.03
N SER A 160 -26.47 9.60 -4.45
CA SER A 160 -27.31 8.60 -5.12
C SER A 160 -28.73 9.12 -5.40
N ALA A 161 -29.30 9.93 -4.50
CA ALA A 161 -30.61 10.54 -4.71
C ALA A 161 -30.61 11.62 -5.81
N GLU A 162 -29.47 12.30 -6.03
CA GLU A 162 -29.29 13.30 -7.09
C GLU A 162 -29.13 12.69 -8.51
N GLY A 163 -29.29 11.37 -8.66
CA GLY A 163 -29.19 10.68 -9.95
C GLY A 163 -27.75 10.53 -10.47
N GLU A 164 -26.76 11.00 -9.72
CA GLU A 164 -25.36 10.74 -10.03
C GLU A 164 -25.00 9.32 -9.60
N VAL A 165 -24.70 8.47 -10.58
CA VAL A 165 -24.14 7.14 -10.35
C VAL A 165 -22.73 7.34 -9.80
N LEU A 166 -22.60 7.50 -8.48
CA LEU A 166 -21.32 7.58 -7.83
C LEU A 166 -20.62 6.24 -8.09
N PRO A 167 -19.52 6.18 -8.87
CA PRO A 167 -18.79 4.93 -8.96
C PRO A 167 -18.36 4.60 -7.52
N ARG A 168 -18.41 3.31 -7.14
CA ARG A 168 -17.93 2.80 -5.83
C ARG A 168 -16.53 3.33 -5.39
N ARG A 169 -15.82 3.98 -6.31
CA ARG A 169 -14.47 4.54 -6.22
C ARG A 169 -14.40 6.06 -5.97
N ALA A 170 -15.51 6.80 -6.06
CA ALA A 170 -15.53 8.27 -5.94
C ALA A 170 -16.05 8.78 -4.59
N ALA A 171 -16.38 7.90 -3.64
CA ALA A 171 -16.85 8.30 -2.32
C ALA A 171 -15.70 8.60 -1.35
N LEU A 172 -14.91 9.63 -1.64
CA LEU A 172 -14.37 10.44 -0.54
C LEU A 172 -15.27 11.66 -0.44
N PRO A 173 -15.80 11.99 0.76
CA PRO A 173 -16.51 13.25 0.94
C PRO A 173 -15.58 14.40 0.51
N GLN A 174 -16.01 15.27 -0.42
CA GLN A 174 -15.31 16.52 -0.74
C GLN A 174 -15.35 17.54 0.43
N ALA A 175 -15.49 17.07 1.66
CA ALA A 175 -15.78 17.90 2.82
C ALA A 175 -15.07 17.39 4.07
N ARG A 176 -13.75 17.10 4.00
CA ARG A 176 -12.85 17.27 5.14
C ARG A 176 -11.52 17.83 4.62
N ARG A 177 -11.48 19.17 4.60
CA ARG A 177 -10.34 20.10 4.64
C ARG A 177 -8.98 19.50 4.25
N ARG A 178 -8.38 20.08 3.20
CA ARG A 178 -6.93 20.35 3.02
C ARG A 178 -6.08 19.61 4.06
N PRO A 179 -5.23 18.62 3.71
CA PRO A 179 -4.38 17.97 4.71
C PRO A 179 -3.70 19.07 5.53
N PRO A 180 -3.95 19.15 6.86
CA PRO A 180 -3.32 20.16 7.69
C PRO A 180 -1.82 20.01 7.50
N GLY A 181 -1.13 21.15 7.46
CA GLY A 181 0.21 21.25 6.91
C GLY A 181 1.11 20.11 7.36
N VAL A 182 1.34 19.15 6.46
CA VAL A 182 2.44 18.20 6.53
C VAL A 182 3.68 19.08 6.62
N GLN A 183 4.17 19.30 7.84
CA GLN A 183 5.43 19.96 8.05
C GLN A 183 6.48 19.05 7.44
N ALA A 184 7.25 19.60 6.51
CA ALA A 184 8.41 18.91 5.97
C ALA A 184 9.26 18.37 7.14
N PRO A 185 9.90 17.19 7.01
CA PRO A 185 10.78 16.69 8.04
C PRO A 185 11.79 17.79 8.38
N ARG A 186 11.78 18.24 9.64
CA ARG A 186 12.84 19.09 10.16
C ARG A 186 14.13 18.30 9.99
N THR A 187 15.02 18.79 9.14
CA THR A 187 16.36 18.23 8.95
C THR A 187 16.98 18.01 10.33
N PRO A 188 17.49 16.81 10.65
CA PRO A 188 18.29 16.61 11.85
C PRO A 188 19.47 17.58 11.79
N GLY A 189 19.66 18.31 12.89
CA GLY A 189 20.67 19.35 13.02
C GLY A 189 22.04 18.88 12.56
N THR A 190 22.75 19.80 11.94
CA THR A 190 24.18 19.77 11.68
C THR A 190 24.89 19.14 12.88
N ILE A 191 25.42 17.92 12.70
CA ILE A 191 26.32 17.32 13.67
C ILE A 191 27.54 18.24 13.72
N SER A 192 27.56 19.07 14.76
CA SER A 192 28.70 19.89 15.13
C SER A 192 29.88 18.95 15.31
N ARG A 193 30.89 19.06 14.43
CA ARG A 193 32.15 18.33 14.53
C ARG A 193 32.77 18.65 15.87
N ALA A 194 32.72 17.68 16.79
CA ALA A 194 33.48 17.70 18.03
C ALA A 194 34.97 17.85 17.69
N ARG A 195 35.55 18.91 18.24
CA ARG A 195 36.97 19.23 18.25
C ARG A 195 37.68 18.16 19.08
N GLN A 196 38.49 17.30 18.47
CA GLN A 196 39.33 16.35 19.20
C GLN A 196 40.46 17.11 19.92
N PRO A 197 40.78 16.79 21.18
CA PRO A 197 41.98 17.28 21.84
C PRO A 197 43.15 16.30 21.66
N GLY A 198 44.32 16.86 21.32
CA GLY A 198 45.63 16.38 21.77
C GLY A 198 46.28 15.22 21.01
N THR A 199 47.33 15.56 20.25
CA THR A 199 48.52 14.70 20.18
C THR A 199 49.74 15.56 20.46
N GLN A 200 50.30 15.42 21.65
CA GLN A 200 51.67 15.79 21.94
C GLN A 200 52.60 14.78 21.26
N GLY A 201 53.67 15.27 20.64
CA GLY A 201 54.77 14.47 20.13
C GLY A 201 55.91 15.41 19.75
N GLY A 202 56.88 15.56 20.64
CA GLY A 202 58.10 16.33 20.40
C GLY A 202 59.23 15.48 19.83
N LEU A 203 60.37 16.15 19.64
CA LEU A 203 61.70 15.66 19.22
C LEU A 203 61.74 15.26 17.73
N THR A 204 62.55 15.84 16.86
CA THR A 204 63.88 16.50 16.95
C THR A 204 64.02 17.54 15.85
#